data_AF-A0A810N3G2-F1
#
_entry.id   AF-A0A810N3G2-F1
#
_cell.length_a   1.000
_cell.length_b   1.000
_cell.length_c   1.000
_cell.angle_alpha   90.00
_cell.angle_beta   90.00
_cell.angle_gamma   90.00
#
_symmetry.space_group_name_H-M   'P 1'
#
loop_
_entity.id
_entity.type
_entity.pdbx_description
1 polymer ?
#
loop_
_entity_poly.entity_id
_entity_poly.type
_entity_poly.pdbx_seq_one_letter_code
_entity_poly.pdbx_strand_id
1 'polypeptide(L)'
;MLEHGGWVIAVQGARVDSHPSGMVRDMLGARRVYILQKGRHVAREHLVDIFAEAEVSQIGTVDEQVEFYRLWRNSRAATPSPD
;
A
#
# COMPACT_ATOMS: atom_id res chain seq x y z
N MET A 1 -15.37 -8.32 -0.86
CA MET A 1 -14.50 -8.89 0.20
C MET A 1 -15.08 -10.24 0.66
N LEU A 2 -14.48 -10.99 1.59
CA LEU A 2 -15.03 -12.26 2.14
C LEU A 2 -16.32 -12.01 2.99
N GLU A 3 -17.20 -11.17 2.45
CA GLU A 3 -18.05 -10.17 3.11
C GLU A 3 -19.21 -10.74 3.92
N HIS A 4 -19.47 -12.05 3.88
CA HIS A 4 -20.63 -12.60 4.54
C HIS A 4 -20.42 -12.97 6.02
N GLY A 5 -19.18 -12.95 6.53
CA GLY A 5 -18.89 -13.35 7.92
C GLY A 5 -18.07 -12.37 8.75
N GLY A 6 -17.74 -11.18 8.24
CA GLY A 6 -16.90 -10.20 8.95
C GLY A 6 -15.43 -10.61 9.09
N TRP A 7 -14.99 -11.63 8.35
CA TRP A 7 -13.61 -12.11 8.37
C TRP A 7 -12.72 -11.23 7.48
N VAL A 8 -11.52 -10.93 7.98
CA VAL A 8 -10.49 -10.22 7.23
C VAL A 8 -9.24 -11.08 7.11
N ILE A 9 -8.55 -10.98 5.97
CA ILE A 9 -7.25 -11.63 5.79
C ILE A 9 -6.19 -10.62 6.26
N ALA A 10 -5.53 -10.92 7.37
CA ALA A 10 -4.55 -10.06 8.02
C ALA A 10 -3.16 -10.16 7.34
N VAL A 11 -3.09 -9.79 6.07
CA VAL A 11 -1.84 -9.77 5.29
C VAL A 11 -1.50 -8.38 4.81
N GLN A 12 -0.22 -8.13 4.51
CA GLN A 12 0.28 -6.82 4.09
C GLN A 12 -0.47 -6.27 2.85
N GLY A 13 -0.86 -7.12 1.90
CA GLY A 13 -1.64 -6.72 0.72
C GLY A 13 -3.07 -6.26 1.01
N ALA A 14 -3.59 -6.54 2.21
CA ALA A 14 -4.92 -6.11 2.63
C ALA A 14 -4.87 -4.82 3.49
N ARG A 15 -3.68 -4.29 3.77
CA ARG A 15 -3.57 -3.04 4.53
C ARG A 15 -4.15 -1.85 3.77
N VAL A 16 -4.72 -0.90 4.51
CA VAL A 16 -5.26 0.35 3.98
C VAL A 16 -4.20 1.21 3.26
N ASP A 17 -2.96 1.12 3.69
CA ASP A 17 -1.83 1.88 3.14
C ASP A 17 -1.00 1.08 2.13
N SER A 18 -1.45 -0.11 1.74
CA SER A 18 -0.77 -0.92 0.72
C SER A 18 -1.07 -0.40 -0.68
N HIS A 19 -0.06 -0.38 -1.56
CA HIS A 19 -0.23 0.03 -2.95
C HIS A 19 0.60 -0.84 -3.90
N PRO A 20 -0.05 -1.50 -4.89
CA PRO A 20 0.65 -2.18 -5.96
C PRO A 20 1.09 -1.16 -7.02
N SER A 21 2.40 -1.06 -7.29
CA SER A 21 2.89 -0.26 -8.41
C SER A 21 2.99 -1.10 -9.68
N GLY A 22 2.72 -0.49 -10.85
CA GLY A 22 2.85 -1.16 -12.14
C GLY A 22 4.26 -1.73 -12.35
N MET A 23 5.29 -0.96 -12.00
CA MET A 23 6.69 -1.41 -12.04
C MET A 23 6.93 -2.67 -11.20
N VAL A 24 6.40 -2.72 -9.98
CA VAL A 24 6.59 -3.88 -9.08
C VAL A 24 5.82 -5.09 -9.58
N ARG A 25 4.61 -4.90 -10.12
CA ARG A 25 3.85 -5.96 -10.77
C ARG A 25 4.68 -6.61 -11.89
N ASP A 26 5.27 -5.80 -12.74
CA ASP A 26 5.96 -6.26 -13.94
C ASP A 26 7.37 -6.84 -13.63
N MET A 27 8.07 -6.29 -12.63
CA MET A 27 9.45 -6.73 -12.27
C MET A 27 9.51 -7.82 -11.19
N LEU A 28 8.54 -7.87 -10.27
CA LEU A 28 8.59 -8.75 -9.09
C LEU A 28 7.39 -9.71 -9.04
N GLY A 29 6.77 -9.95 -10.21
CA GLY A 29 5.71 -10.94 -10.39
C GLY A 29 4.49 -10.69 -9.50
N ALA A 30 4.19 -9.41 -9.19
CA ALA A 30 3.10 -9.01 -8.32
C ALA A 30 3.13 -9.58 -6.89
N ARG A 31 4.29 -10.03 -6.39
CA ARG A 31 4.43 -10.60 -5.03
C ARG A 31 4.86 -9.60 -3.96
N ARG A 32 5.05 -8.35 -4.36
CA ARG A 32 5.47 -7.26 -3.46
C ARG A 32 4.53 -6.08 -3.60
N VAL A 33 4.36 -5.35 -2.50
CA VAL A 33 3.58 -4.12 -2.45
C VAL A 33 4.34 -3.05 -1.67
N TYR A 34 4.07 -1.78 -1.96
CA TYR A 34 4.58 -0.69 -1.12
C TYR A 34 3.63 -0.46 0.05
N ILE A 35 4.19 -0.24 1.24
CA ILE A 35 3.48 0.38 2.36
C ILE A 35 3.70 1.90 2.31
N LEU A 36 2.63 2.64 2.09
CA LEU A 36 2.67 4.08 1.90
C LEU A 36 2.65 4.82 3.23
N GLN A 37 3.40 5.92 3.30
CA GLN A 37 3.43 6.80 4.47
C GLN A 37 3.21 8.23 3.99
N LYS A 38 2.19 8.92 4.52
CA LYS A 38 1.89 10.31 4.16
C LYS A 38 3.09 11.21 4.45
N GLY A 39 3.36 12.17 3.56
CA GLY A 39 4.53 13.04 3.64
C GLY A 39 5.86 12.38 3.26
N ARG A 40 5.88 11.08 2.93
CA ARG A 40 7.09 10.33 2.60
C ARG A 40 7.04 9.73 1.20
N HIS A 41 8.18 9.78 0.50
CA HIS A 41 8.35 9.08 -0.76
C HIS A 41 8.48 7.57 -0.54
N VAL A 42 7.99 6.79 -1.51
CA VAL A 42 8.24 5.35 -1.53
C VAL A 42 9.72 5.06 -1.79
N ALA A 43 10.23 4.04 -1.11
CA ALA A 43 11.62 3.60 -1.16
C ALA A 43 11.63 2.06 -1.06
N ARG A 44 12.76 1.44 -1.37
CA ARG A 44 12.88 -0.03 -1.39
C ARG A 44 12.58 -0.67 -0.02
N GLU A 45 12.88 0.02 1.07
CA GLU A 45 12.57 -0.41 2.44
C GLU A 45 11.06 -0.51 2.73
N HIS A 46 10.23 0.19 1.96
CA HIS A 46 8.77 0.13 2.07
C HIS A 46 8.15 -1.03 1.29
N LEU A 47 8.98 -1.84 0.60
CA LEU A 47 8.53 -2.94 -0.21
C LEU A 47 8.43 -4.21 0.64
N VAL A 48 7.23 -4.76 0.77
CA VAL A 48 6.96 -5.94 1.61
C VAL A 48 6.39 -7.10 0.80
N ASP A 49 6.46 -8.31 1.34
CA ASP A 49 5.70 -9.45 0.81
C ASP A 49 4.21 -9.19 0.92
N ILE A 50 3.47 -9.39 -0.17
CA ILE A 50 2.01 -9.19 -0.17
C ILE A 50 1.28 -10.17 0.78
N PHE A 51 1.85 -11.35 1.01
CA PHE A 51 1.27 -12.40 1.86
C PHE A 51 1.84 -12.45 3.28
N ALA A 52 2.80 -11.58 3.62
CA ALA A 52 3.29 -11.50 4.99
C ALA A 52 2.17 -11.02 5.93
N GLU A 53 2.28 -11.39 7.21
CA GLU A 53 1.32 -10.98 8.25
C GLU A 53 1.27 -9.46 8.42
N ALA A 54 0.09 -8.95 8.72
CA ALA A 54 -0.15 -7.56 9.11
C ALA A 54 -1.07 -7.50 10.33
N GLU A 55 -1.02 -6.41 11.09
CA GLU A 55 -1.93 -6.21 12.21
C GLU A 55 -3.36 -6.03 11.70
N VAL A 56 -4.34 -6.65 12.36
CA VAL A 56 -5.76 -6.54 11.99
C VAL A 56 -6.21 -5.08 11.94
N SER A 57 -5.69 -4.23 12.82
CA SER A 57 -5.99 -2.79 12.87
C SER A 57 -5.48 -1.99 11.66
N GLN A 58 -4.65 -2.60 10.80
CA GLN A 58 -4.10 -1.96 9.60
C GLN A 58 -4.87 -2.36 8.34
N ILE A 59 -5.74 -3.35 8.43
CA ILE A 59 -6.50 -3.89 7.30
C ILE A 59 -7.63 -2.92 6.93
N GLY A 60 -7.80 -2.72 5.63
CA GLY A 60 -8.84 -1.85 5.09
C GLY A 60 -9.55 -2.47 3.89
N THR A 61 -10.64 -1.84 3.51
CA THR A 61 -11.35 -2.11 2.26
C THR A 61 -10.57 -1.56 1.06
N VAL A 62 -10.94 -2.02 -0.14
CA VAL A 62 -10.34 -1.51 -1.39
C VAL A 62 -10.62 -0.01 -1.56
N ASP A 63 -11.80 0.47 -1.17
CA ASP A 63 -12.15 1.89 -1.27
C ASP A 63 -11.28 2.74 -0.33
N GLU A 64 -11.01 2.26 0.88
CA GLU A 64 -10.08 2.92 1.81
C GLU A 64 -8.65 2.92 1.29
N GLN A 65 -8.20 1.85 0.60
CA GLN A 65 -6.88 1.83 -0.06
C GLN A 65 -6.79 2.87 -1.18
N VAL A 66 -7.84 3.01 -1.99
CA VAL A 66 -7.91 4.02 -3.06
C VAL A 66 -7.86 5.42 -2.46
N GLU A 67 -8.60 5.67 -1.38
CA GLU A 67 -8.61 6.97 -0.72
C GLU A 67 -7.28 7.27 -0.03
N PHE A 68 -6.68 6.29 0.66
CA PHE A 68 -5.37 6.45 1.27
C PHE A 68 -4.32 6.81 0.21
N TYR A 69 -4.34 6.14 -0.95
CA TYR A 69 -3.44 6.46 -2.05
C TYR A 69 -3.59 7.89 -2.55
N ARG A 70 -4.83 8.39 -2.68
CA ARG A 70 -5.10 9.78 -3.08
C ARG A 70 -4.53 10.77 -2.06
N LEU A 71 -4.81 10.55 -0.78
CA LEU A 71 -4.28 11.37 0.31
C LEU A 71 -2.75 11.34 0.36
N TRP A 72 -2.15 10.16 0.21
CA TRP A 72 -0.71 10.00 0.14
C TRP A 72 -0.12 10.80 -1.03
N ARG A 73 -0.68 10.66 -2.24
CA ARG A 73 -0.24 11.39 -3.43
C ARG A 73 -0.25 12.90 -3.22
N ASN A 74 -1.30 13.43 -2.59
CA ASN A 74 -1.44 14.85 -2.30
C ASN A 74 -0.52 15.34 -1.16
N SER A 75 -0.07 14.42 -0.30
CA SER A 75 0.82 14.73 0.82
C SER A 75 2.31 14.77 0.44
N ARG A 76 2.67 14.35 -0.78
CA ARG A 76 4.07 14.35 -1.22
C ARG A 76 4.54 15.79 -1.37
N ALA A 77 5.59 16.18 -0.65
CA ALA A 77 6.30 17.43 -0.92
C ALA A 77 6.74 17.44 -2.39
N ALA A 78 6.58 18.58 -3.07
CA ALA A 78 7.13 18.77 -4.40
C ALA A 78 8.63 18.45 -4.37
N THR A 79 9.10 17.61 -5.29
CA THR A 79 10.53 17.45 -5.52
C THR A 79 11.10 18.85 -5.78
N PRO A 80 12.12 19.36 -5.05
CA PRO A 80 12.84 20.53 -5.51
C PRO A 80 13.44 20.17 -6.87
N SER A 81 13.12 20.94 -7.90
CA SER A 81 13.75 20.81 -9.20
C SER A 81 15.26 20.96 -8.98
N PRO A 82 16.11 20.04 -9.50
CA PRO A 82 17.52 20.34 -9.58
C PRO A 82 17.70 21.51 -10.55
N ASP A 83 18.34 22.58 -10.07
CA ASP A 83 18.93 23.64 -10.91
C ASP A 83 20.07 23.08 -11.76
#